data_AF-A0A945DGJ4-F1
#
_entry.id   AF-A0A945DGJ4-F1
#
_cell.length_a   1.000
_cell.length_b   1.000
_cell.length_c   1.000
_cell.angle_alpha   90.00
_cell.angle_beta   90.00
_cell.angle_gamma   90.00
#
_symmetry.space_group_name_H-M   'P 1'
#
loop_
_entity.id
_entity.type
_entity.pdbx_description
1 polymer ?
#
loop_
_entity_poly.entity_id
_entity_poly.type
_entity_poly.pdbx_seq_one_letter_code
_entity_poly.pdbx_strand_id
1 'polypeptide(L)'
;GVLESAVDTASFFIPKGSKVVITKDNKGKIVQEYKTQSNPTLKRPVPIFLLINNFTASASEIVAGALRHYSNEAGNDAKSPLRVFIVGTTTFGKGSVQEIIPLSNGCALKQTSLMYFLPDHTSIQAKGIEPDFLIKPKITPTKEMKWVSELYGKETSLKHHVTAEEIEKNAKGESAGYAHEIDQTTMKKQAEEKAKQEKEKDDKEKYDKDKAKKKRLEDIATNPQIQACVNMISMLDLAKTAQPEDVSTRKKSLEFLKAHYLTDTPTEIEEIK
;
A
#
# COMPACT_ATOMS: atom_id res chain seq x y z
N GLY A 1 9.02 2.29 6.57
CA GLY A 1 8.90 3.76 6.62
C GLY A 1 8.66 4.20 8.05
N VAL A 2 8.74 5.50 8.31
CA VAL A 2 8.45 6.11 9.62
C VAL A 2 6.96 6.49 9.64
N LEU A 3 6.27 6.17 10.75
CA LEU A 3 4.82 6.35 10.88
C LEU A 3 4.45 7.84 10.88
N GLU A 4 5.21 8.64 11.61
CA GLU A 4 5.04 10.09 11.73
C GLU A 4 5.14 10.75 10.36
N SER A 5 6.11 10.34 9.53
CA SER A 5 6.24 10.85 8.15
C SER A 5 5.03 10.50 7.28
N ALA A 6 4.37 9.37 7.50
CA ALA A 6 3.12 9.05 6.81
C ALA A 6 1.97 9.97 7.25
N VAL A 7 1.88 10.27 8.55
CA VAL A 7 0.88 11.20 9.11
C VAL A 7 1.10 12.62 8.60
N ASP A 8 2.35 13.07 8.56
CA ASP A 8 2.73 14.39 8.02
C ASP A 8 2.42 14.48 6.53
N THR A 9 2.75 13.43 5.76
CA THR A 9 2.44 13.36 4.33
C THR A 9 0.93 13.45 4.08
N ALA A 10 0.13 12.73 4.86
CA ALA A 10 -1.33 12.75 4.76
C ALA A 10 -1.91 14.14 5.14
N SER A 11 -1.25 14.86 6.06
CA SER A 11 -1.65 16.20 6.52
C SER A 11 -1.58 17.28 5.44
N PHE A 12 -0.84 17.07 4.34
CA PHE A 12 -0.86 18.00 3.19
C PHE A 12 -2.21 18.01 2.45
N PHE A 13 -3.00 16.95 2.60
CA PHE A 13 -4.19 16.70 1.78
C PHE A 13 -5.48 16.66 2.60
N ILE A 14 -5.41 16.16 3.83
CA ILE A 14 -6.57 15.90 4.68
C ILE A 14 -6.76 17.08 5.66
N PRO A 15 -8.02 17.47 5.99
CA PRO A 15 -8.32 18.50 7.00
C PRO A 15 -7.60 18.28 8.33
N LYS A 16 -7.29 19.38 9.04
CA LYS A 16 -6.65 19.33 10.37
C LYS A 16 -7.53 18.60 11.38
N GLY A 17 -6.92 17.77 12.23
CA GLY A 17 -7.62 17.00 13.28
C GLY A 17 -8.24 15.69 12.80
N SER A 18 -8.19 15.40 11.50
CA SER A 18 -8.63 14.14 10.91
C SER A 18 -7.72 12.99 11.30
N LYS A 19 -8.31 11.82 11.56
CA LYS A 19 -7.58 10.58 11.89
C LYS A 19 -6.89 10.06 10.64
N VAL A 20 -5.59 9.77 10.71
CA VAL A 20 -4.83 9.14 9.61
C VAL A 20 -4.71 7.64 9.85
N VAL A 21 -4.36 7.25 11.08
CA VAL A 21 -4.17 5.86 11.46
C VAL A 21 -4.45 5.68 12.94
N ILE A 22 -4.99 4.52 13.28
CA ILE A 22 -5.30 4.09 14.64
C ILE A 22 -4.46 2.86 14.94
N THR A 23 -3.87 2.79 16.13
CA THR A 23 -3.20 1.58 16.61
C THR A 23 -4.07 0.90 17.65
N LYS A 24 -4.23 -0.41 17.54
CA LYS A 24 -4.92 -1.22 18.55
C LYS A 24 -4.00 -2.33 19.06
N ASP A 25 -4.16 -2.66 20.33
CA ASP A 25 -3.50 -3.83 20.93
C ASP A 25 -4.18 -5.14 20.50
N ASN A 26 -3.66 -6.27 20.98
CA ASN A 26 -4.23 -7.58 20.69
C ASN A 26 -5.65 -7.76 21.24
N LYS A 27 -6.10 -6.98 22.24
CA LYS A 27 -7.48 -7.03 22.75
C LYS A 27 -8.41 -6.10 21.98
N GLY A 28 -7.94 -5.50 20.88
CA GLY A 28 -8.71 -4.55 20.09
C GLY A 28 -8.89 -3.19 20.76
N LYS A 29 -8.21 -2.93 21.89
CA LYS A 29 -8.27 -1.62 22.55
C LYS A 29 -7.45 -0.63 21.75
N ILE A 30 -8.01 0.56 21.51
CA ILE A 30 -7.28 1.66 20.89
C ILE A 30 -6.16 2.10 21.84
N VAL A 31 -4.92 2.02 21.36
CA VAL A 31 -3.73 2.47 22.08
C VAL A 31 -3.43 3.92 21.72
N GLN A 32 -3.46 4.26 20.42
CA GLN A 32 -3.19 5.62 19.96
C GLN A 32 -3.91 5.93 18.66
N GLU A 33 -4.40 7.17 18.54
CA GLU A 33 -4.88 7.75 17.29
C GLU A 33 -3.90 8.81 16.79
N TYR A 34 -3.49 8.68 15.54
CA TYR A 34 -2.61 9.65 14.89
C TYR A 34 -3.47 10.55 14.00
N LYS A 35 -3.39 11.85 14.22
CA LYS A 35 -4.21 12.87 13.55
C LYS A 35 -3.36 13.89 12.82
N THR A 36 -3.91 14.46 11.76
CA THR A 36 -3.29 15.56 11.03
C THR A 36 -3.11 16.78 11.92
N GLN A 37 -1.93 17.40 11.86
CA GLN A 37 -1.58 18.53 12.73
C GLN A 37 -1.73 19.89 12.03
N SER A 38 -1.68 19.91 10.71
CA SER A 38 -1.77 21.11 9.87
C SER A 38 -3.05 21.14 9.04
N ASN A 39 -3.42 22.34 8.59
CA ASN A 39 -4.42 22.48 7.53
C ASN A 39 -3.86 21.95 6.20
N PRO A 40 -4.71 21.41 5.32
CA PRO A 40 -4.27 20.91 4.03
C PRO A 40 -3.69 22.03 3.17
N THR A 41 -2.58 21.74 2.51
CA THR A 41 -1.94 22.65 1.55
C THR A 41 -2.70 22.66 0.23
N LEU A 42 -3.33 21.54 -0.13
CA LEU A 42 -4.15 21.43 -1.33
C LEU A 42 -5.46 22.21 -1.17
N LYS A 43 -5.57 23.35 -1.87
CA LYS A 43 -6.75 24.23 -1.83
C LYS A 43 -7.68 24.11 -3.04
N ARG A 44 -7.26 23.39 -4.08
CA ARG A 44 -8.00 23.27 -5.35
C ARG A 44 -8.38 21.82 -5.61
N PRO A 45 -9.52 21.56 -6.27
CA PRO A 45 -9.91 20.21 -6.70
C PRO A 45 -9.00 19.77 -7.84
N VAL A 46 -7.92 19.07 -7.49
CA VAL A 46 -6.97 18.49 -8.44
C VAL A 46 -7.06 16.97 -8.32
N PRO A 47 -7.28 16.24 -9.42
CA PRO A 47 -7.22 14.78 -9.38
C PRO A 47 -5.80 14.32 -9.08
N ILE A 48 -5.65 13.45 -8.10
CA ILE A 48 -4.38 12.85 -7.67
C ILE A 48 -4.44 11.36 -7.99
N PHE A 49 -3.53 10.91 -8.84
CA PHE A 49 -3.37 9.49 -9.12
C PHE A 49 -2.23 8.93 -8.26
N LEU A 50 -2.55 7.97 -7.39
CA LEU A 50 -1.59 7.32 -6.50
C LEU A 50 -1.22 5.94 -7.07
N LEU A 51 0.02 5.80 -7.48
CA LEU A 51 0.57 4.55 -7.97
C LEU A 51 0.97 3.65 -6.81
N ILE A 52 0.43 2.44 -6.80
CA ILE A 52 0.74 1.42 -5.80
C ILE A 52 1.09 0.08 -6.46
N ASN A 53 1.81 -0.74 -5.72
CA ASN A 53 2.06 -2.13 -6.11
C ASN A 53 2.15 -3.02 -4.88
N ASN A 54 2.33 -4.32 -5.11
CA ASN A 54 2.52 -5.34 -4.10
C ASN A 54 3.76 -5.14 -3.19
N PHE A 55 4.69 -4.24 -3.52
CA PHE A 55 5.80 -3.87 -2.64
C PHE A 55 5.54 -2.61 -1.81
N THR A 56 4.40 -1.96 -2.03
CA THR A 56 3.92 -0.86 -1.18
C THR A 56 3.51 -1.47 0.16
N ALA A 57 4.18 -1.08 1.25
CA ALA A 57 4.00 -1.71 2.55
C ALA A 57 4.02 -0.71 3.72
N SER A 58 3.28 -1.00 4.79
CA SER A 58 3.31 -0.28 6.06
C SER A 58 2.97 1.22 5.90
N ALA A 59 3.89 2.13 6.24
CA ALA A 59 3.69 3.58 6.17
C ALA A 59 3.06 4.07 4.84
N SER A 60 3.47 3.51 3.69
CA SER A 60 2.91 3.89 2.39
C SER A 60 1.46 3.42 2.21
N GLU A 61 1.09 2.28 2.79
CA GLU A 61 -0.29 1.77 2.79
C GLU A 61 -1.19 2.63 3.67
N ILE A 62 -0.65 3.15 4.79
CA ILE A 62 -1.34 4.09 5.66
C ILE A 62 -1.68 5.38 4.89
N VAL A 63 -0.70 5.95 4.17
CA VAL A 63 -0.94 7.14 3.33
C VAL A 63 -2.01 6.83 2.28
N ALA A 64 -1.86 5.74 1.53
CA ALA A 64 -2.80 5.35 0.48
C ALA A 64 -4.22 5.15 1.03
N GLY A 65 -4.36 4.41 2.12
CA GLY A 65 -5.65 4.11 2.74
C GLY A 65 -6.32 5.33 3.37
N ALA A 66 -5.56 6.19 4.07
CA ALA A 66 -6.11 7.43 4.66
C ALA A 66 -6.57 8.41 3.58
N LEU A 67 -5.77 8.60 2.53
CA LEU A 67 -6.15 9.44 1.39
C LEU A 67 -7.38 8.91 0.67
N ARG A 68 -7.46 7.58 0.43
CA ARG A 68 -8.64 6.94 -0.16
C ARG A 68 -9.88 7.13 0.71
N HIS A 69 -9.76 6.95 2.02
CA HIS A 69 -10.88 7.11 2.96
C HIS A 69 -11.51 8.50 2.85
N TYR A 70 -10.72 9.57 3.03
CA TYR A 70 -11.24 10.93 2.98
C TYR A 70 -11.66 11.35 1.58
N SER A 71 -11.00 10.83 0.55
CA SER A 71 -11.42 11.03 -0.84
C SER A 71 -12.78 10.37 -1.12
N ASN A 72 -13.07 9.22 -0.53
CA ASN A 72 -14.37 8.55 -0.64
C ASN A 72 -15.45 9.28 0.15
N GLU A 73 -15.16 9.68 1.39
CA GLU A 73 -16.07 10.44 2.24
C GLU A 73 -16.53 11.74 1.55
N ALA A 74 -15.58 12.46 0.95
CA ALA A 74 -15.86 13.67 0.20
C ALA A 74 -16.29 13.40 -1.26
N GLY A 75 -16.53 12.15 -1.64
CA GLY A 75 -16.63 11.71 -3.03
C GLY A 75 -17.84 12.26 -3.80
N ASN A 76 -18.87 12.75 -3.09
CA ASN A 76 -20.04 13.41 -3.67
C ASN A 76 -19.96 14.95 -3.61
N ASP A 77 -18.96 15.51 -2.92
CA ASP A 77 -18.80 16.95 -2.82
C ASP A 77 -17.94 17.47 -3.98
N ALA A 78 -18.58 18.20 -4.89
CA ALA A 78 -17.89 18.85 -6.01
C ALA A 78 -16.86 19.89 -5.55
N LYS A 79 -17.04 20.47 -4.35
CA LYS A 79 -16.13 21.48 -3.78
C LYS A 79 -14.95 20.84 -3.04
N SER A 80 -14.98 19.53 -2.80
CA SER A 80 -13.88 18.84 -2.14
C SER A 80 -12.59 18.97 -2.95
N PRO A 81 -11.50 19.46 -2.33
CA PRO A 81 -10.21 19.57 -3.01
C PRO A 81 -9.55 18.19 -3.19
N LEU A 82 -9.92 17.19 -2.38
CA LEU A 82 -9.27 15.88 -2.35
C LEU A 82 -9.97 14.89 -3.27
N ARG A 83 -9.32 14.53 -4.38
CA ARG A 83 -9.81 13.54 -5.35
C ARG A 83 -8.70 12.56 -5.69
N VAL A 84 -8.63 11.46 -4.95
CA VAL A 84 -7.57 10.46 -5.07
C VAL A 84 -8.09 9.23 -5.81
N PHE A 85 -7.32 8.80 -6.80
CA PHE A 85 -7.54 7.58 -7.59
C PHE A 85 -6.32 6.68 -7.42
N ILE A 86 -6.51 5.48 -6.90
CA ILE A 86 -5.43 4.52 -6.67
C ILE A 86 -5.30 3.60 -7.89
N VAL A 87 -4.10 3.50 -8.45
CA VAL A 87 -3.82 2.74 -9.67
C VAL A 87 -2.67 1.77 -9.43
N GLY A 88 -2.80 0.53 -9.91
CA GLY A 88 -1.72 -0.44 -9.90
C GLY A 88 -2.16 -1.80 -9.38
N THR A 89 -1.43 -2.39 -8.43
CA THR A 89 -1.79 -3.69 -7.83
C THR A 89 -1.99 -3.59 -6.33
N THR A 90 -2.75 -4.52 -5.76
CA THR A 90 -2.98 -4.59 -4.30
C THR A 90 -1.64 -4.56 -3.56
N THR A 91 -1.58 -3.75 -2.51
CA THR A 91 -0.37 -3.57 -1.70
C THR A 91 -0.04 -4.80 -0.86
N PHE A 92 1.09 -4.77 -0.15
CA PHE A 92 1.63 -5.92 0.56
C PHE A 92 0.71 -6.44 1.67
N GLY A 93 0.06 -5.55 2.43
CA GLY A 93 -0.78 -5.91 3.57
C GLY A 93 -0.05 -5.93 4.91
N LYS A 94 0.97 -5.07 5.10
CA LYS A 94 1.69 -5.00 6.38
C LYS A 94 1.02 -4.01 7.32
N GLY A 95 0.10 -4.53 8.14
CA GLY A 95 -0.61 -3.78 9.18
C GLY A 95 -0.02 -3.93 10.59
N SER A 96 1.08 -4.67 10.78
CA SER A 96 1.64 -4.93 12.11
C SER A 96 2.69 -3.90 12.54
N VAL A 97 2.69 -3.56 13.84
CA VAL A 97 3.73 -2.77 14.51
C VAL A 97 4.63 -3.70 15.30
N GLN A 98 5.93 -3.60 15.08
CA GLN A 98 6.92 -4.43 15.76
C GLN A 98 7.83 -3.57 16.63
N GLU A 99 7.99 -3.98 17.88
CA GLU A 99 8.89 -3.38 18.86
C GLU A 99 10.13 -4.27 19.03
N ILE A 100 11.27 -3.63 19.35
CA ILE A 100 12.52 -4.32 19.65
C ILE A 100 12.75 -4.21 21.16
N ILE A 101 12.67 -5.34 21.86
CA ILE A 101 12.88 -5.44 23.30
C ILE A 101 14.30 -5.96 23.54
N PRO A 102 15.24 -5.14 24.04
CA PRO A 102 16.59 -5.59 24.31
C PRO A 102 16.63 -6.58 25.47
N LEU A 103 17.50 -7.58 25.37
CA LEU A 103 17.72 -8.62 26.38
C LEU A 103 19.10 -8.43 27.04
N SER A 104 19.23 -8.89 28.28
CA SER A 104 20.45 -8.70 29.09
C SER A 104 21.71 -9.37 28.52
N ASN A 105 21.54 -10.37 27.65
CA ASN A 105 22.63 -11.09 26.99
C ASN A 105 23.12 -10.42 25.69
N GLY A 106 22.67 -9.20 25.39
CA GLY A 106 23.02 -8.47 24.16
C GLY A 106 22.20 -8.88 22.93
N CYS A 107 21.23 -9.80 23.06
CA CYS A 107 20.24 -10.08 22.03
C CYS A 107 19.05 -9.11 22.13
N ALA A 108 18.12 -9.19 21.17
CA ALA A 108 16.85 -8.49 21.24
C ALA A 108 15.70 -9.36 20.72
N LEU A 109 14.53 -9.21 21.33
CA LEU A 109 13.30 -9.81 20.87
C LEU A 109 12.56 -8.82 19.98
N LYS A 110 12.26 -9.22 18.74
CA LYS A 110 11.39 -8.45 17.85
C LYS A 110 9.97 -8.99 17.97
N GLN A 111 9.08 -8.21 18.57
CA GLN A 111 7.73 -8.65 18.88
C GLN A 111 6.69 -7.75 18.23
N THR A 112 5.69 -8.36 17.60
CA THR A 112 4.51 -7.64 17.13
C THR A 112 3.63 -7.29 18.33
N SER A 113 3.44 -5.99 18.58
CA SER A 113 2.71 -5.49 19.75
C SER A 113 1.37 -4.85 19.40
N LEU A 114 1.26 -4.22 18.23
CA LEU A 114 0.08 -3.47 17.80
C LEU A 114 -0.28 -3.75 16.34
N MET A 115 -1.52 -3.40 15.99
CA MET A 115 -2.04 -3.42 14.62
C MET A 115 -2.49 -2.03 14.17
N TYR A 116 -2.20 -1.68 12.93
CA TYR A 116 -2.66 -0.47 12.24
C TYR A 116 -4.06 -0.66 11.68
N PHE A 117 -4.88 0.36 11.90
CA PHE A 117 -6.22 0.48 11.37
C PHE A 117 -6.39 1.82 10.65
N LEU A 118 -7.09 1.79 9.53
CA LEU A 118 -7.51 2.97 8.79
C LEU A 118 -8.55 3.78 9.58
N PRO A 119 -8.88 5.01 9.15
CA PRO A 119 -9.79 5.89 9.88
C PRO A 119 -11.21 5.32 10.08
N ASP A 120 -11.63 4.42 9.18
CA ASP A 120 -12.87 3.62 9.21
C ASP A 120 -12.79 2.36 10.09
N HIS A 121 -11.69 2.17 10.82
CA HIS A 121 -11.40 0.98 11.62
C HIS A 121 -11.21 -0.32 10.80
N THR A 122 -10.89 -0.22 9.51
CA THR A 122 -10.47 -1.37 8.69
C THR A 122 -8.99 -1.68 8.92
N SER A 123 -8.63 -2.95 9.14
CA SER A 123 -7.24 -3.39 9.22
C SER A 123 -6.64 -3.61 7.83
N ILE A 124 -5.39 -3.16 7.64
CA ILE A 124 -4.61 -3.40 6.42
C ILE A 124 -3.91 -4.77 6.46
N GLN A 125 -3.73 -5.34 7.67
CA GLN A 125 -2.97 -6.57 7.87
C GLN A 125 -3.53 -7.73 7.02
N ALA A 126 -2.65 -8.38 6.25
CA ALA A 126 -2.95 -9.50 5.36
C ALA A 126 -3.98 -9.21 4.23
N LYS A 127 -4.46 -7.97 4.10
CA LYS A 127 -5.41 -7.54 3.06
C LYS A 127 -4.77 -6.56 2.08
N GLY A 128 -4.04 -5.57 2.60
CA GLY A 128 -3.50 -4.46 1.82
C GLY A 128 -4.57 -3.41 1.46
N ILE A 129 -4.18 -2.51 0.58
CA ILE A 129 -4.99 -1.48 -0.05
C ILE A 129 -5.21 -1.90 -1.50
N GLU A 130 -6.48 -2.13 -1.83
CA GLU A 130 -6.88 -2.43 -3.20
C GLU A 130 -6.91 -1.15 -4.05
N PRO A 131 -6.44 -1.22 -5.31
CA PRO A 131 -6.51 -0.10 -6.23
C PRO A 131 -7.94 0.14 -6.73
N ASP A 132 -8.25 1.39 -7.08
CA ASP A 132 -9.47 1.72 -7.84
C ASP A 132 -9.39 1.16 -9.28
N PHE A 133 -8.17 1.11 -9.83
CA PHE A 133 -7.86 0.58 -11.16
C PHE A 133 -6.74 -0.47 -11.08
N LEU A 134 -7.10 -1.74 -11.25
CA LEU A 134 -6.15 -2.85 -11.25
C LEU A 134 -5.36 -2.87 -12.57
N ILE A 135 -4.05 -2.61 -12.48
CA ILE A 135 -3.14 -2.60 -13.62
C ILE A 135 -1.92 -3.43 -13.26
N LYS A 136 -1.91 -4.67 -13.78
CA LYS A 136 -0.80 -5.60 -13.60
C LYS A 136 0.39 -5.15 -14.46
N PRO A 137 1.62 -5.20 -13.94
CA PRO A 137 2.79 -4.91 -14.76
C PRO A 137 2.90 -5.96 -15.89
N LYS A 138 3.27 -5.51 -17.09
CA LYS A 138 3.58 -6.39 -18.24
C LYS A 138 4.93 -7.05 -18.01
N ILE A 139 4.96 -8.04 -17.13
CA ILE A 139 6.13 -8.88 -16.91
C ILE A 139 5.88 -10.16 -17.71
N THR A 140 6.65 -10.40 -18.76
CA THR A 140 6.74 -11.73 -19.37
C THR A 140 7.69 -12.54 -18.49
N PRO A 141 7.21 -13.46 -17.64
CA PRO A 141 8.10 -14.15 -16.71
C PRO A 141 8.99 -15.07 -17.52
N THR A 142 10.31 -14.86 -17.49
CA THR A 142 11.26 -15.90 -17.90
C THR A 142 11.13 -17.09 -16.93
N LYS A 143 11.53 -18.30 -17.33
CA LYS A 143 11.50 -19.49 -16.45
C LYS A 143 12.17 -19.25 -15.08
N GLU A 144 13.18 -18.38 -15.06
CA GLU A 144 13.95 -17.96 -13.88
C GLU A 144 13.23 -16.93 -12.99
N MET A 145 12.13 -16.32 -13.44
CA MET A 145 11.33 -15.35 -12.67
C MET A 145 10.01 -15.94 -12.14
N LYS A 146 9.78 -17.25 -12.24
CA LYS A 146 8.61 -17.90 -11.63
C LYS A 146 8.51 -17.70 -10.12
N TRP A 147 9.64 -17.58 -9.42
CA TRP A 147 9.66 -17.22 -8.00
C TRP A 147 9.08 -15.82 -7.75
N VAL A 148 9.20 -14.88 -8.70
CA VAL A 148 8.60 -13.54 -8.59
C VAL A 148 7.09 -13.66 -8.56
N SER A 149 6.49 -14.54 -9.39
CA SER A 149 5.06 -14.86 -9.36
C SER A 149 4.61 -15.65 -8.13
N GLU A 150 5.46 -16.51 -7.55
CA GLU A 150 5.13 -17.33 -6.38
C GLU A 150 5.32 -16.60 -5.03
N LEU A 151 6.27 -15.65 -4.96
CA LEU A 151 6.52 -14.77 -3.80
C LEU A 151 5.97 -13.36 -4.02
N TYR A 152 4.97 -13.22 -4.90
CA TYR A 152 4.42 -11.93 -5.34
C TYR A 152 3.94 -11.14 -4.12
N GLY A 153 4.82 -10.23 -3.65
CA GLY A 153 4.82 -9.61 -2.33
C GLY A 153 3.46 -9.41 -1.70
N LYS A 154 3.02 -10.39 -0.91
CA LYS A 154 1.86 -10.30 -0.04
C LYS A 154 2.28 -10.76 1.34
N GLU A 155 1.75 -10.11 2.35
CA GLU A 155 1.92 -10.49 3.75
C GLU A 155 1.46 -11.94 3.96
N THR A 156 0.40 -12.38 3.27
CA THR A 156 -0.12 -13.76 3.34
C THR A 156 0.83 -14.83 2.80
N SER A 157 1.81 -14.45 1.97
CA SER A 157 2.85 -15.35 1.49
C SER A 157 3.95 -15.61 2.53
N LEU A 158 4.00 -14.82 3.62
CA LEU A 158 4.96 -15.03 4.69
C LEU A 158 4.50 -16.16 5.62
N LYS A 159 5.45 -17.01 6.02
CA LYS A 159 5.22 -18.01 7.08
C LYS A 159 4.90 -17.27 8.39
N HIS A 160 3.89 -17.74 9.10
CA HIS A 160 3.46 -17.20 10.41
C HIS A 160 3.05 -15.72 10.37
N HIS A 161 2.48 -15.25 9.25
CA HIS A 161 1.88 -13.92 9.21
C HIS A 161 0.62 -13.88 10.08
N VAL A 162 0.33 -12.71 10.64
CA VAL A 162 -0.93 -12.49 11.37
C VAL A 162 -2.07 -12.39 10.36
N THR A 163 -3.07 -13.24 10.52
CA THR A 163 -4.28 -13.28 9.69
C THR A 163 -5.33 -12.29 10.17
N ALA A 164 -6.27 -11.93 9.28
CA ALA A 164 -7.40 -11.07 9.65
C ALA A 164 -8.31 -11.75 10.70
N GLU A 165 -8.51 -13.07 10.59
CA GLU A 165 -9.32 -13.83 11.55
C GLU A 165 -8.73 -13.82 12.96
N GLU A 166 -7.41 -13.94 13.10
CA GLU A 166 -6.74 -13.86 14.40
C GLU A 166 -6.90 -12.48 15.04
N ILE A 167 -6.91 -11.40 14.25
CA ILE A 167 -7.17 -10.06 14.77
C ILE A 167 -8.59 -9.98 15.32
N GLU A 168 -9.58 -10.49 14.59
CA GLU A 168 -10.98 -10.46 15.01
C GLU A 168 -11.25 -11.34 16.23
N LYS A 169 -10.72 -12.56 16.27
CA LYS A 169 -10.83 -13.49 17.41
C LYS A 169 -10.17 -12.92 18.67
N ASN A 170 -8.96 -12.37 18.54
CA ASN A 170 -8.26 -11.74 19.66
C ASN A 170 -9.03 -10.53 20.20
N ALA A 171 -9.62 -9.70 19.33
CA ALA A 171 -10.44 -8.55 19.74
C ALA A 171 -11.72 -8.96 20.50
N LYS A 172 -12.26 -10.16 20.23
CA LYS A 172 -13.39 -10.75 20.96
C LYS A 172 -13.00 -11.49 22.24
N GLY A 173 -11.69 -11.58 22.54
CA GLY A 173 -11.19 -12.34 23.68
C GLY A 173 -11.20 -13.86 23.49
N GLU A 174 -11.37 -14.34 22.26
CA GLU A 174 -11.49 -15.76 21.90
C GLU A 174 -10.11 -16.44 21.70
N SER A 175 -9.02 -15.67 21.71
CA SER A 175 -7.64 -16.17 21.60
C SER A 175 -6.64 -15.33 22.41
N ALA A 176 -5.51 -15.93 22.79
CA ALA A 176 -4.54 -15.36 23.73
C ALA A 176 -3.31 -14.72 23.05
N GLY A 177 -3.50 -14.03 21.92
CA GLY A 177 -2.44 -13.31 21.19
C GLY A 177 -2.11 -13.90 19.82
N TYR A 178 -0.97 -13.50 19.26
CA TYR A 178 -0.52 -13.86 17.90
C TYR A 178 0.55 -14.96 17.92
N ALA A 179 0.34 -16.01 18.72
CA ALA A 179 1.31 -17.07 18.91
C ALA A 179 1.12 -18.19 17.89
N HIS A 180 2.09 -18.35 16.99
CA HIS A 180 2.29 -19.60 16.26
C HIS A 180 3.32 -20.46 17.01
N GLU A 181 3.13 -21.78 17.06
CA GLU A 181 4.14 -22.70 17.55
C GLU A 181 5.44 -22.53 16.74
N ILE A 182 6.51 -22.12 17.42
CA ILE A 182 7.82 -21.91 16.81
C ILE A 182 8.62 -23.21 16.95
N ASP A 183 8.79 -23.93 15.85
CA ASP A 183 9.76 -25.04 15.79
C ASP A 183 11.20 -24.48 15.81
N GLN A 184 11.83 -24.54 16.98
CA GLN A 184 13.19 -24.04 17.22
C GLN A 184 14.25 -24.72 16.33
N THR A 185 13.99 -25.96 15.90
CA THR A 185 14.88 -26.74 15.03
C THR A 185 14.96 -26.17 13.60
N THR A 186 13.86 -25.58 13.13
CA THR A 186 13.75 -24.97 11.80
C THR A 186 14.48 -23.62 11.71
N MET A 187 14.49 -22.83 12.80
CA MET A 187 15.18 -21.53 12.83
C MET A 187 16.71 -21.64 12.80
N LYS A 188 17.30 -22.61 13.50
CA LYS A 188 18.76 -22.84 13.45
C LYS A 188 19.23 -23.21 12.05
N LYS A 189 18.51 -24.12 11.36
CA LYS A 189 18.83 -24.51 9.98
C LYS A 189 18.73 -23.33 9.00
N GLN A 190 17.69 -22.50 9.11
CA GLN A 190 17.52 -21.34 8.22
C GLN A 190 18.55 -20.22 8.46
N ALA A 191 18.97 -20.02 9.71
CA ALA A 191 20.03 -19.07 10.04
C ALA A 191 21.41 -19.54 9.53
N GLU A 192 21.70 -20.84 9.65
CA GLU A 192 22.94 -21.45 9.14
C GLU A 192 22.98 -21.50 7.60
N GLU A 193 21.85 -21.70 6.91
CA GLU A 193 21.75 -21.64 5.45
C GLU A 193 21.92 -20.22 4.89
N LYS A 194 21.30 -19.20 5.51
CA LYS A 194 21.48 -17.80 5.11
C LYS A 194 22.92 -17.32 5.30
N ALA A 195 23.55 -17.70 6.41
CA ALA A 195 24.96 -17.38 6.67
C ALA A 195 25.94 -18.07 5.69
N LYS A 196 25.53 -19.19 5.06
CA LYS A 196 26.29 -19.87 4.00
C LYS A 196 26.06 -19.27 2.61
N GLN A 197 24.85 -18.78 2.31
CA GLN A 197 24.53 -18.12 1.04
C GLN A 197 25.14 -16.72 0.90
N GLU A 198 25.43 -16.04 2.02
CA GLU A 198 26.08 -14.70 2.01
C GLU A 198 27.58 -14.72 1.68
N LYS A 199 28.18 -15.89 1.35
CA LYS A 199 29.61 -15.98 1.00
C LYS A 199 29.96 -16.03 -0.50
N GLU A 200 28.99 -16.02 -1.41
CA GLU A 200 29.28 -15.91 -2.85
C GLU A 200 28.26 -15.05 -3.58
N LYS A 201 28.62 -13.77 -3.77
CA LYS A 201 28.36 -12.94 -4.96
C LYS A 201 28.79 -11.50 -4.65
N ASP A 202 30.06 -11.22 -4.92
CA ASP A 202 30.57 -9.85 -5.00
C ASP A 202 30.99 -9.58 -6.45
N ASP A 203 30.01 -9.66 -7.37
CA ASP A 203 30.16 -9.11 -8.72
C ASP A 203 29.97 -7.60 -8.62
N LYS A 204 31.07 -6.87 -8.46
CA LYS A 204 31.10 -5.41 -8.52
C LYS A 204 30.94 -4.94 -9.97
N GLU A 205 29.73 -5.03 -10.49
CA GLU A 205 29.36 -4.25 -11.68
C GLU A 205 29.41 -2.77 -11.30
N LYS A 206 30.30 -2.01 -11.94
CA LYS A 206 30.51 -0.58 -11.65
C LYS A 206 29.23 0.18 -12.00
N TYR A 207 28.55 0.73 -10.99
CA TYR A 207 27.31 1.49 -11.15
C TYR A 207 27.49 2.69 -12.08
N ASP A 208 27.00 2.58 -13.30
CA ASP A 208 26.97 3.65 -14.31
C ASP A 208 25.69 4.47 -14.14
N LYS A 209 25.83 5.70 -13.64
CA LYS A 209 24.73 6.63 -13.38
C LYS A 209 23.97 7.00 -14.65
N ASP A 210 24.65 7.13 -15.79
CA ASP A 210 24.03 7.60 -17.03
C ASP A 210 23.27 6.46 -17.71
N LYS A 211 23.85 5.24 -17.69
CA LYS A 211 23.15 4.02 -18.12
C LYS A 211 21.91 3.75 -17.26
N ALA A 212 22.02 3.89 -15.94
CA ALA A 212 20.89 3.71 -15.01
C ALA A 212 19.80 4.77 -15.23
N LYS A 213 20.17 6.02 -15.49
CA LYS A 213 19.23 7.12 -15.78
C LYS A 213 18.50 6.88 -17.10
N LYS A 214 19.21 6.49 -18.16
CA LYS A 214 18.62 6.17 -19.47
C LYS A 214 17.64 5.00 -19.36
N LYS A 215 18.05 3.91 -18.71
CA LYS A 215 17.19 2.76 -18.44
C LYS A 215 15.94 3.16 -17.64
N ARG A 216 16.09 3.99 -16.60
CA ARG A 216 14.93 4.47 -15.81
C ARG A 216 13.94 5.27 -16.66
N LEU A 217 14.41 6.11 -17.59
CA LEU A 217 13.55 6.85 -18.50
C LEU A 217 12.79 5.91 -19.44
N GLU A 218 13.47 4.91 -19.98
CA GLU A 218 12.87 3.86 -20.82
C GLU A 218 11.84 3.02 -20.04
N ASP A 219 12.18 2.62 -18.81
CA ASP A 219 11.27 1.89 -17.91
C ASP A 219 10.03 2.73 -17.58
N ILE A 220 10.18 4.03 -17.31
CA ILE A 220 9.04 4.94 -17.07
C ILE A 220 8.17 5.06 -18.31
N ALA A 221 8.78 5.23 -19.49
CA ALA A 221 8.05 5.35 -20.74
C ALA A 221 7.29 4.07 -21.11
N THR A 222 7.79 2.91 -20.72
CA THR A 222 7.17 1.61 -21.04
C THR A 222 6.29 1.04 -19.92
N ASN A 223 6.28 1.67 -18.73
CA ASN A 223 5.52 1.18 -17.59
C ASN A 223 4.00 1.31 -17.83
N PRO A 224 3.24 0.20 -17.80
CA PRO A 224 1.80 0.23 -18.08
C PRO A 224 0.99 1.01 -17.03
N GLN A 225 1.39 1.01 -15.75
CA GLN A 225 0.68 1.76 -14.71
C GLN A 225 0.86 3.27 -14.89
N ILE A 226 2.07 3.71 -15.27
CA ILE A 226 2.36 5.12 -15.55
C ILE A 226 1.59 5.57 -16.79
N GLN A 227 1.67 4.82 -17.89
CA GLN A 227 0.94 5.13 -19.11
C GLN A 227 -0.57 5.22 -18.86
N ALA A 228 -1.11 4.30 -18.06
CA ALA A 228 -2.50 4.35 -17.71
C ALA A 228 -2.90 5.58 -16.89
N CYS A 229 -2.07 5.97 -15.92
CA CYS A 229 -2.31 7.21 -15.18
C CYS A 229 -2.30 8.43 -16.10
N VAL A 230 -1.32 8.54 -17.00
CA VAL A 230 -1.24 9.66 -17.95
C VAL A 230 -2.48 9.72 -18.85
N ASN A 231 -2.93 8.57 -19.36
CA ASN A 231 -4.13 8.49 -20.18
C ASN A 231 -5.39 8.87 -19.38
N MET A 232 -5.56 8.37 -18.15
CA MET A 232 -6.70 8.73 -17.29
C MET A 232 -6.71 10.23 -16.91
N ILE A 233 -5.54 10.82 -16.65
CA ILE A 233 -5.42 12.27 -16.40
C ILE A 233 -5.87 13.05 -17.62
N SER A 234 -5.38 12.68 -18.80
CA SER A 234 -5.69 13.36 -20.07
C SER A 234 -7.18 13.24 -20.40
N MET A 235 -7.75 12.07 -20.11
CA MET A 235 -9.16 11.78 -20.28
C MET A 235 -10.06 12.59 -19.33
N LEU A 236 -9.69 12.72 -18.05
CA LEU A 236 -10.41 13.58 -17.12
C LEU A 236 -10.34 15.06 -17.52
N ASP A 237 -9.20 15.51 -18.08
CA ASP A 237 -9.04 16.89 -18.54
C ASP A 237 -9.92 17.20 -19.76
N LEU A 238 -9.97 16.28 -20.73
CA LEU A 238 -10.90 16.34 -21.87
C LEU A 238 -12.36 16.32 -21.41
N ALA A 239 -12.71 15.39 -20.52
CA ALA A 239 -14.06 15.26 -19.98
C ALA A 239 -14.49 16.50 -19.19
N LYS A 240 -13.58 17.15 -18.48
CA LYS A 240 -13.87 18.40 -17.78
C LYS A 240 -14.27 19.53 -18.73
N THR A 241 -13.81 19.49 -19.97
CA THR A 241 -14.17 20.48 -21.01
C THR A 241 -15.44 20.07 -21.76
N ALA A 242 -15.58 18.78 -22.11
CA ALA A 242 -16.68 18.29 -22.94
C ALA A 242 -17.95 17.94 -22.14
N GLN A 243 -17.79 17.32 -20.97
CA GLN A 243 -18.86 16.76 -20.12
C GLN A 243 -18.57 17.04 -18.62
N PRO A 244 -18.54 18.31 -18.18
CA PRO A 244 -18.13 18.68 -16.83
C PRO A 244 -19.00 18.05 -15.73
N GLU A 245 -20.28 17.79 -16.01
CA GLU A 245 -21.20 17.18 -15.06
C GLU A 245 -20.82 15.74 -14.71
N ASP A 246 -20.28 14.99 -15.67
CA ASP A 246 -19.91 13.57 -15.54
C ASP A 246 -18.58 13.37 -14.80
N VAL A 247 -17.82 14.45 -14.56
CA VAL A 247 -16.56 14.42 -13.79
C VAL A 247 -16.52 15.47 -12.67
N SER A 248 -17.70 15.98 -12.29
CA SER A 248 -17.84 17.05 -11.30
C SER A 248 -17.41 16.64 -9.89
N THR A 249 -17.53 15.35 -9.54
CA THR A 249 -17.14 14.79 -8.23
C THR A 249 -16.20 13.59 -8.42
N ARG A 250 -15.48 13.18 -7.37
CA ARG A 250 -14.62 11.99 -7.45
C ARG A 250 -15.43 10.75 -7.86
N LYS A 251 -16.62 10.56 -7.27
CA LYS A 251 -17.48 9.41 -7.58
C LYS A 251 -17.83 9.36 -9.06
N LYS A 252 -18.30 10.47 -9.62
CA LYS A 252 -18.63 10.55 -11.04
C LYS A 252 -17.40 10.39 -11.93
N SER A 253 -16.27 11.00 -11.57
CA SER A 253 -15.00 10.79 -12.27
C SER A 253 -14.57 9.31 -12.29
N LEU A 254 -14.77 8.59 -11.18
CA LEU A 254 -14.45 7.17 -11.10
C LEU A 254 -15.37 6.34 -12.01
N GLU A 255 -16.68 6.60 -11.99
CA GLU A 255 -17.67 5.95 -12.86
C GLU A 255 -17.37 6.25 -14.34
N PHE A 256 -17.08 7.51 -14.66
CA PHE A 256 -16.71 7.94 -16.01
C PHE A 256 -15.46 7.23 -16.52
N LEU A 257 -14.39 7.21 -15.72
CA LEU A 257 -13.15 6.52 -16.06
C LEU A 257 -13.39 5.01 -16.23
N LYS A 258 -14.12 4.37 -15.31
CA LYS A 258 -14.43 2.94 -15.43
C LYS A 258 -15.24 2.60 -16.70
N ALA A 259 -16.17 3.46 -17.09
CA ALA A 259 -17.02 3.23 -18.26
C ALA A 259 -16.29 3.45 -19.60
N HIS A 260 -15.30 4.34 -19.64
CA HIS A 260 -14.73 4.82 -20.90
C HIS A 260 -13.23 4.53 -21.05
N TYR A 261 -12.53 4.15 -19.98
CA TYR A 261 -11.13 3.77 -20.05
C TYR A 261 -11.00 2.33 -20.56
N LEU A 262 -11.19 2.16 -21.87
CA LEU A 262 -10.94 0.92 -22.60
C LEU A 262 -9.46 0.87 -22.98
N THR A 263 -8.73 -0.14 -22.52
CA THR A 263 -7.31 -0.33 -22.88
C THR A 263 -7.18 -1.18 -24.15
N ASP A 264 -6.36 -0.75 -25.11
CA ASP A 264 -6.10 -1.49 -26.38
C ASP A 264 -5.44 -2.87 -26.19
N THR A 265 -4.84 -3.13 -25.03
CA THR A 265 -4.46 -4.47 -24.57
C THR A 265 -5.40 -4.87 -23.44
N PRO A 266 -5.97 -6.09 -23.39
CA PRO A 266 -6.93 -6.50 -22.36
C PRO A 266 -6.27 -6.44 -20.99
N THR A 267 -6.42 -5.30 -20.34
CA THR A 267 -6.16 -5.15 -18.92
C THR A 267 -7.47 -5.58 -18.29
N GLU A 268 -7.47 -6.72 -17.60
CA GLU A 268 -8.63 -7.16 -16.82
C GLU A 268 -8.94 -6.09 -15.77
N ILE A 269 -9.86 -5.19 -16.10
CA ILE A 269 -10.52 -4.32 -15.13
C ILE A 269 -11.63 -5.18 -14.54
N GLU A 270 -11.30 -5.99 -13.53
CA GLU A 270 -12.32 -6.72 -12.78
C GLU A 270 -12.98 -5.76 -11.78
N GLU A 271 -14.32 -5.77 -11.77
CA GLU A 271 -15.11 -5.14 -10.72
C GLU A 271 -15.07 -6.07 -9.49
N ILE A 272 -14.17 -5.77 -8.55
CA ILE A 272 -14.13 -6.46 -7.27
C ILE A 272 -15.15 -5.76 -6.34
N LYS A 273 -16.16 -6.51 -5.93
CA LYS A 273 -17.24 -6.09 -5.01
C LYS A 273 -16.73 -5.86 -3.59
#